data_AF-A0A016VUN1-F1
#
_entry.id   AF-A0A016VUN1-F1
#
_cell.length_a   1.000
_cell.length_b   1.000
_cell.length_c   1.000
_cell.angle_alpha   90.00
_cell.angle_beta   90.00
_cell.angle_gamma   90.00
#
_symmetry.space_group_name_H-M   'P 1'
#
loop_
_entity.id
_entity.type
_entity.pdbx_description
1 polymer ?
#
loop_
_entity_poly.entity_id
_entity_poly.type
_entity_poly.pdbx_seq_one_letter_code
_entity_poly.pdbx_strand_id
1 'polypeptide(L)' 'MYVSNMTVKEKRCLRKLLHLEDELRYTVGDKCGGFVVIPKSMDKEISELALSDSTIYGETTRRTFDVLSQHLGTTV' A
#
# COMPACT_ATOMS: atom_id res chain seq x y z
N MET A 1 -10.56 27.07 -14.77
CA MET A 1 -11.61 26.03 -14.68
C MET A 1 -10.99 24.72 -15.15
N TYR A 2 -10.79 23.74 -14.27
CA TYR A 2 -10.22 22.45 -14.66
C TYR A 2 -11.29 21.61 -15.36
N VAL A 3 -11.06 21.27 -16.63
CA VAL A 3 -11.92 20.38 -17.42
C VAL A 3 -11.20 19.04 -17.54
N SER A 4 -11.76 18.01 -16.90
CA SER A 4 -11.22 16.65 -16.96
C SER A 4 -11.36 16.07 -18.37
N ASN A 5 -10.26 15.56 -18.91
CA ASN A 5 -10.17 14.84 -20.20
C ASN A 5 -10.75 13.42 -20.16
N MET A 6 -11.30 12.99 -19.02
CA MET A 6 -11.88 11.66 -18.88
C MET A 6 -13.27 11.59 -19.52
N THR A 7 -13.52 10.49 -20.22
CA THR A 7 -14.83 10.10 -20.70
C THR A 7 -15.81 9.88 -19.55
N VAL A 8 -17.11 9.88 -19.85
CA VAL A 8 -18.17 9.59 -18.87
C VAL A 8 -18.00 8.19 -18.25
N LYS A 9 -17.56 7.22 -19.06
CA LYS A 9 -17.32 5.84 -18.61
C LYS A 9 -16.16 5.78 -17.61
N GLU A 10 -15.04 6.44 -17.91
CA GLU A 10 -13.88 6.48 -17.02
C GLU A 10 -14.20 7.17 -15.71
N LYS A 11 -14.92 8.30 -15.73
CA LYS A 11 -15.37 9.00 -14.50
C LYS A 11 -16.25 8.10 -13.63
N ARG A 12 -17.15 7.33 -14.26
CA ARG A 12 -18.01 6.39 -13.54
C ARG A 12 -17.20 5.25 -12.91
N CYS A 13 -16.27 4.66 -13.65
CA CYS A 13 -15.40 3.62 -13.10
C CYS A 13 -14.54 4.16 -11.95
N LEU A 14 -13.91 5.32 -12.11
CA LEU A 14 -13.10 5.91 -11.04
C LEU A 14 -13.90 6.10 -9.75
N ARG A 15 -15.14 6.61 -9.83
CA ARG A 15 -16.01 6.72 -8.65
C ARG A 15 -16.28 5.38 -7.97
N LYS A 16 -16.48 4.32 -8.76
CA LYS A 16 -16.67 2.96 -8.21
C LYS A 16 -15.42 2.45 -7.52
N LEU A 17 -14.24 2.72 -8.08
CA LEU A 17 -12.97 2.34 -7.47
C LEU A 17 -12.73 3.10 -6.17
N LEU A 18 -12.96 4.41 -6.16
CA LEU A 18 -12.86 5.22 -4.94
C LEU A 18 -13.84 4.77 -3.85
N HIS A 19 -15.05 4.36 -4.22
CA HIS A 19 -16.01 3.83 -3.24
C HIS A 19 -15.57 2.51 -2.59
N LEU A 20 -14.65 1.79 -3.24
CA LEU A 20 -14.09 0.53 -2.74
C LEU A 20 -12.66 0.72 -2.20
N GLU A 21 -12.20 1.96 -1.99
CA GLU A 21 -10.84 2.23 -1.52
C GLU A 21 -10.55 1.64 -0.14
N ASP A 22 -11.58 1.44 0.68
CA ASP A 22 -11.46 0.81 1.99
C ASP A 22 -11.27 -0.70 1.90
N GLU A 23 -11.79 -1.33 0.84
CA GLU A 23 -11.79 -2.79 0.64
C GLU A 23 -10.68 -3.24 -0.32
N LEU A 24 -10.26 -2.38 -1.25
CA LEU A 24 -9.34 -2.70 -2.33
C LEU A 24 -8.12 -1.77 -2.29
N ARG A 25 -6.94 -2.37 -2.48
CA ARG A 25 -5.69 -1.66 -2.75
C ARG A 25 -5.44 -1.66 -4.26
N TYR A 26 -5.25 -0.46 -4.80
CA TYR A 26 -4.92 -0.23 -6.21
C TYR A 26 -3.44 0.13 -6.34
N THR A 27 -2.66 -0.61 -7.13
CA THR A 27 -1.23 -0.32 -7.37
C THR A 27 -0.82 -0.54 -8.81
N VAL A 28 0.38 -0.07 -9.14
CA VAL A 28 1.07 -0.39 -10.39
C VAL A 28 2.17 -1.40 -10.06
N GLY A 29 2.16 -2.55 -10.74
CA GLY A 29 3.13 -3.61 -10.50
C GLY A 29 4.53 -3.22 -10.94
N ASP A 30 5.52 -3.43 -10.06
CA ASP A 30 6.95 -3.10 -10.27
C ASP A 30 7.54 -3.72 -11.56
N LYS A 31 7.11 -4.93 -11.92
CA LYS A 31 7.75 -5.68 -13.03
C LYS A 31 7.26 -5.32 -14.43
N CYS A 32 5.98 -4.99 -14.58
CA CYS A 32 5.36 -4.82 -15.91
C CYS A 32 4.53 -3.53 -16.03
N GLY A 33 4.47 -2.69 -15.00
CA GLY A 33 3.61 -1.51 -14.99
C GLY A 33 2.11 -1.83 -15.04
N GLY A 34 1.73 -3.09 -14.78
CA GLY A 34 0.34 -3.53 -14.83
C GLY A 34 -0.47 -2.94 -13.69
N PHE A 35 -1.75 -2.64 -13.93
CA PHE A 35 -2.68 -2.23 -12.88
C PHE A 35 -3.08 -3.44 -12.04
N VAL A 36 -2.78 -3.40 -10.75
CA VAL A 36 -3.03 -4.49 -9.82
C VAL A 36 -4.09 -4.04 -8.82
N VAL A 37 -5.05 -4.93 -8.58
CA VAL A 37 -6.15 -4.74 -7.62
C VAL A 37 -6.10 -5.88 -6.63
N ILE A 38 -5.97 -5.56 -5.34
CA ILE A 38 -5.81 -6.55 -4.27
C ILE A 38 -6.84 -6.27 -3.18
N PRO A 39 -7.64 -7.26 -2.74
CA PRO A 39 -8.46 -7.11 -1.54
C PRO A 39 -7.56 -6.84 -0.32
N LYS A 40 -7.90 -5.84 0.50
CA LYS A 40 -7.08 -5.51 1.67
C LYS A 40 -7.00 -6.64 2.70
N SER A 41 -8.03 -7.47 2.80
CA SER A 41 -8.00 -8.69 3.61
C SER A 41 -6.88 -9.63 3.18
N MET A 42 -6.81 -9.92 1.88
CA MET A 42 -5.75 -10.74 1.28
C MET A 42 -4.38 -10.08 1.43
N ASP A 43 -4.30 -8.76 1.20
CA ASP A 43 -3.06 -8.00 1.37
C ASP A 43 -2.51 -8.09 2.80
N LYS A 44 -3.41 -8.02 3.79
CA LYS A 44 -3.10 -8.19 5.20
C LYS A 44 -2.63 -9.62 5.49
N GLU A 45 -3.34 -10.64 5.02
CA GLU A 45 -2.95 -12.05 5.20
C GLU A 45 -1.55 -12.33 4.63
N ILE A 46 -1.24 -11.83 3.43
CA ILE A 46 0.08 -11.95 2.81
C ILE A 46 1.14 -11.25 3.65
N SER A 47 0.84 -10.05 4.14
CA SER A 47 1.76 -9.27 4.98
C SER A 47 2.03 -9.96 6.31
N GLU A 48 1.00 -10.49 6.98
CA GLU A 48 1.12 -11.24 8.23
C GLU A 48 1.94 -12.52 8.04
N LEU A 49 1.70 -13.25 6.95
CA LEU A 49 2.49 -14.43 6.61
C LEU A 49 3.95 -14.08 6.41
N ALA A 50 4.25 -13.00 5.67
CA ALA A 50 5.63 -12.56 5.45
C ALA A 50 6.31 -12.12 6.75
N LEU A 51 5.60 -11.39 7.62
CA LEU A 51 6.12 -10.94 8.92
C LEU A 51 6.30 -12.07 9.93
N SER A 52 5.63 -13.22 9.74
CA SER A 52 5.79 -14.39 10.60
C SER A 52 7.12 -15.14 10.36
N ASP A 53 7.82 -14.84 9.26
CA ASP A 53 9.12 -15.45 8.96
C ASP A 53 10.22 -14.90 9.89
N SER A 54 10.45 -15.62 10.98
CA SER A 54 11.49 -15.32 11.98
C SER A 54 12.92 -15.37 11.45
N THR A 55 13.15 -15.92 10.25
CA THR A 55 14.48 -15.92 9.63
C THR A 55 14.80 -14.58 8.95
N ILE A 56 13.77 -13.81 8.59
CA ILE A 56 13.87 -12.51 7.93
C ILE A 56 13.52 -11.37 8.88
N TYR A 57 12.46 -11.52 9.68
CA TYR A 57 11.96 -10.49 10.59
C TYR A 57 12.09 -10.94 12.05
N GLY A 58 12.71 -10.09 12.87
CA GLY A 58 12.81 -10.29 14.32
C GLY A 58 11.83 -9.40 15.08
N GLU A 59 11.32 -9.89 16.22
CA GLU A 59 10.58 -9.05 17.14
C GLU A 59 11.45 -7.89 17.66
N THR A 60 10.85 -6.71 17.79
CA THR A 60 11.53 -5.53 18.31
C THR A 60 10.64 -4.78 19.27
N THR A 61 11.24 -3.93 20.11
CA THR A 61 10.48 -3.10 21.05
C THR A 61 10.20 -1.73 20.45
N ARG A 62 9.10 -1.11 20.89
CA ARG A 62 8.78 0.28 20.54
C ARG A 62 9.96 1.23 20.81
N ARG A 63 10.66 1.05 21.93
CA ARG A 63 11.84 1.85 22.29
C ARG A 63 12.97 1.68 21.28
N THR A 64 13.26 0.45 20.87
CA THR A 64 14.28 0.15 19.86
C THR A 64 13.91 0.81 18.52
N PHE A 65 12.65 0.71 18.11
CA PHE A 65 12.15 1.37 16.91
C PHE A 65 12.31 2.90 16.98
N ASP A 66 11.87 3.53 18.09
CA ASP A 66 11.93 4.98 18.26
C ASP A 66 13.38 5.48 18.18
N VAL A 67 14.32 4.81 18.83
CA VAL A 67 15.76 5.15 18.78
C VAL A 67 16.31 5.03 17.35
N LEU A 68 16.02 3.94 16.64
CA LEU A 68 16.50 3.74 15.26
C LEU A 68 15.89 4.77 14.29
N SER A 69 14.60 5.10 14.45
CA SER A 69 13.91 6.09 13.62
C SER A 69 14.50 7.50 13.79
N GLN A 70 14.87 7.88 15.01
CA GLN A 70 15.52 9.16 15.29
C GLN A 70 16.90 9.24 14.64
N HIS A 71 17.68 8.15 14.70
CA HIS A 71 18.99 8.08 14.05
C HIS A 71 18.91 8.20 12.52
N LEU A 72 17.89 7.60 11.91
CA LEU A 72 17.65 7.76 10.47
C LEU A 72 17.29 9.21 10.10
N GLY A 73 16.57 9.93 10.96
CA GLY A 73 16.23 11.35 10.76
C GLY A 73 17.40 12.32 10.94
N THR A 74 18.48 11.91 11.61
CA THR A 74 19.69 12.73 11.83
C THR A 74 20.82 12.48 10.84
N THR A 75 20.67 11.48 9.95
CA THR A 75 21.70 11.09 8.96
C THR A 75 21.41 11.69 7.57
N VAL A 76 20.80 12.88 7.53
CA VAL A 76 20.58 13.68 6.31
C VAL A 76 21.21 15.04 6.48
#